data_AF-A0A2V7U2L2-F1
#
_entry.id   AF-A0A2V7U2L2-F1
#
_cell.length_a   1.000
_cell.length_b   1.000
_cell.length_c   1.000
_cell.angle_alpha   90.00
_cell.angle_beta   90.00
_cell.angle_gamma   90.00
#
_symmetry.space_group_name_H-M   'P 1'
#
loop_
_entity.id
_entity.type
_entity.pdbx_description
1 polymer ?
#
loop_
_entity_poly.entity_id
_entity_poly.type
_entity_poly.pdbx_seq_one_letter_code
_entity_poly.pdbx_strand_id
1 'polypeptide(L)'
;FRNWGVSTTKFNLALDQDNGPHTGGCTNCTGIATINAVDGTVTYNHDFYTLGHFSKFVAPGAVRIESNQFDRRGIYDVSFKNPDGSKVVVVLNAGHASTPFKIRWAGQSVTYTLPALSAATFKW
;
A
#
# COMPACT_ATOMS: atom_id res chain seq x y z
N PHE A 1 -2.81 -4.13 -9.00
CA PHE A 1 -3.81 -3.25 -9.64
C PHE A 1 -3.42 -2.71 -11.02
N ARG A 2 -2.13 -2.51 -11.35
CA ARG A 2 -1.76 -2.15 -12.74
C ARG A 2 -1.82 -3.30 -13.76
N ASN A 3 -1.88 -4.54 -13.28
CA ASN A 3 -1.94 -5.76 -14.08
C ASN A 3 -3.30 -6.47 -13.94
N TRP A 4 -4.40 -5.71 -14.03
CA TRP A 4 -5.79 -6.21 -14.06
C TRP A 4 -6.32 -7.01 -12.86
N GLY A 5 -5.49 -7.31 -11.86
CA GLY A 5 -5.97 -7.83 -10.57
C GLY A 5 -6.96 -6.86 -9.93
N VAL A 6 -8.17 -7.35 -9.65
CA VAL A 6 -9.29 -6.57 -9.08
C VAL A 6 -9.31 -6.57 -7.56
N SER A 7 -8.54 -7.46 -6.93
CA SER A 7 -8.39 -7.57 -5.48
C SER A 7 -6.97 -8.04 -5.14
N THR A 8 -6.60 -7.90 -3.87
CA THR A 8 -5.39 -8.49 -3.29
C THR A 8 -5.75 -9.06 -1.93
N THR A 9 -5.17 -10.21 -1.60
CA THR A 9 -5.35 -10.88 -0.31
C THR A 9 -3.98 -11.24 0.24
N LYS A 10 -3.78 -10.99 1.53
CA LYS A 10 -2.60 -11.44 2.28
C LYS A 10 -2.93 -12.77 2.97
N PHE A 11 -1.89 -13.46 3.41
CA PHE A 11 -2.01 -14.82 3.91
C PHE A 11 -2.53 -14.86 5.36
N ASN A 12 -1.64 -14.68 6.35
CA ASN A 12 -2.04 -14.68 7.76
C ASN A 12 -2.36 -13.26 8.25
N LEU A 13 -3.49 -13.11 8.95
CA LEU A 13 -3.84 -11.85 9.62
C LEU A 13 -2.92 -11.60 10.82
N ALA A 14 -2.68 -12.62 11.64
CA ALA A 14 -1.79 -12.55 12.78
C ALA A 14 -0.99 -13.85 12.92
N LEU A 15 0.26 -13.73 13.36
CA LEU A 15 1.10 -14.82 13.85
C LEU A 15 1.77 -14.38 15.15
N ASP A 16 2.34 -15.31 15.90
CA ASP A 16 3.12 -14.97 17.10
C ASP A 16 4.54 -14.48 16.76
N GLN A 17 5.31 -14.11 17.80
CA GLN A 17 6.70 -13.64 17.65
C GLN A 17 7.65 -14.70 17.07
N ASP A 18 7.25 -15.97 17.05
CA ASP A 18 8.03 -17.10 16.54
C ASP A 18 7.54 -17.54 15.15
N ASN A 19 6.75 -16.69 14.47
CA ASN A 19 6.15 -16.93 13.14
C ASN A 19 5.18 -18.13 13.10
N GLY A 20 4.61 -18.48 14.25
CA GLY A 20 3.77 -19.65 14.44
C GLY A 20 2.30 -19.34 14.76
N PRO A 21 1.50 -20.41 14.96
CA PRO A 21 1.87 -21.82 14.77
C PRO A 21 1.88 -22.22 13.28
N HIS A 22 2.75 -23.17 12.90
CA HIS A 22 2.77 -23.77 11.56
C HIS A 22 2.99 -25.29 11.63
N THR A 23 2.45 -26.06 10.67
CA THR A 23 2.53 -27.53 10.65
C THR A 23 3.72 -28.04 9.81
N GLY A 24 4.90 -27.41 9.97
CA GLY A 24 6.10 -27.71 9.17
C GLY A 24 6.18 -27.05 7.78
N GLY A 25 5.28 -26.11 7.48
CA GLY A 25 5.29 -25.30 6.25
C GLY A 25 6.25 -24.11 6.34
N CYS A 26 5.75 -22.92 6.01
CA CYS A 26 6.56 -21.69 6.03
C CYS A 26 6.97 -21.32 7.46
N THR A 27 8.26 -21.41 7.77
CA THR A 27 8.82 -21.17 9.11
C THR A 27 9.26 -19.72 9.34
N ASN A 28 9.23 -18.88 8.30
CA ASN A 28 9.61 -17.47 8.34
C ASN A 28 8.53 -16.54 7.76
N CYS A 29 7.30 -17.05 7.62
CA CYS A 29 6.18 -16.22 7.18
C CYS A 29 5.75 -15.30 8.32
N THR A 30 5.50 -14.05 8.01
CA THR A 30 4.97 -13.07 8.97
C THR A 30 3.48 -12.83 8.71
N GLY A 31 2.73 -12.54 9.77
CA GLY A 31 1.35 -12.07 9.65
C GLY A 31 1.29 -10.59 9.28
N ILE A 32 0.09 -10.10 8.94
CA ILE A 32 -0.17 -8.65 8.86
C ILE A 32 0.22 -7.97 10.19
N ALA A 33 -0.09 -8.62 11.31
CA ALA A 33 0.40 -8.25 12.64
C ALA A 33 1.12 -9.43 13.32
N THR A 34 2.03 -9.11 14.22
CA THR A 34 2.61 -10.05 15.19
C THR A 34 1.97 -9.79 16.54
N ILE A 35 1.45 -10.84 17.18
CA ILE A 35 0.88 -10.78 18.54
C ILE A 35 1.80 -11.57 19.46
N ASN A 36 2.45 -10.89 20.40
CA ASN A 36 3.33 -11.57 21.36
C ASN A 36 2.48 -12.48 22.27
N ALA A 37 2.82 -13.77 22.31
CA ALA A 37 2.05 -14.77 23.05
C ALA A 37 2.19 -14.68 24.59
N VAL A 38 3.22 -13.96 25.09
CA VAL A 38 3.49 -13.81 26.52
C VAL A 38 2.71 -12.64 27.11
N ASP A 39 2.74 -11.49 26.44
CA ASP A 39 2.18 -10.23 26.98
C ASP A 39 1.04 -9.63 26.15
N GLY A 40 0.73 -10.20 24.98
CA GLY A 40 -0.34 -9.73 24.09
C GLY A 40 0.03 -8.49 23.27
N THR A 41 1.28 -8.02 23.30
CA THR A 41 1.72 -6.84 22.55
C THR A 41 1.54 -7.05 21.05
N VAL A 42 0.93 -6.08 20.37
CA VAL A 42 0.69 -6.11 18.92
C VAL A 42 1.74 -5.27 18.20
N THR A 43 2.45 -5.89 17.26
CA THR A 43 3.37 -5.22 16.33
C THR A 43 2.80 -5.29 14.91
N TYR A 44 2.68 -4.15 14.24
CA TYR A 44 2.22 -4.10 12.85
C TYR A 44 3.39 -4.30 11.89
N ASN A 45 3.27 -5.28 10.99
CA ASN A 45 4.30 -5.59 10.02
C ASN A 45 4.13 -4.79 8.72
N HIS A 46 5.09 -4.89 7.80
CA HIS A 46 5.04 -4.23 6.49
C HIS A 46 3.70 -4.40 5.76
N ASP A 47 3.09 -5.59 5.86
CA ASP A 47 1.84 -5.90 5.19
C ASP A 47 0.63 -5.14 5.76
N PHE A 48 0.66 -4.76 7.03
CA PHE A 48 -0.33 -3.86 7.63
C PHE A 48 -0.29 -2.49 6.95
N TYR A 49 0.89 -1.90 6.82
CA TYR A 49 1.07 -0.59 6.21
C TYR A 49 0.75 -0.63 4.71
N THR A 50 1.26 -1.64 4.00
CA THR A 50 0.95 -1.81 2.57
C THR A 50 -0.55 -1.97 2.34
N LEU A 51 -1.22 -2.82 3.12
CA LEU A 51 -2.68 -2.99 3.00
C LEU A 51 -3.40 -1.69 3.35
N GLY A 52 -2.98 -0.99 4.40
CA GLY A 52 -3.56 0.28 4.85
C GLY A 52 -3.47 1.40 3.80
N HIS A 53 -2.39 1.46 3.01
CA HIS A 53 -2.26 2.41 1.90
C HIS A 53 -3.35 2.24 0.83
N PHE A 54 -3.95 1.05 0.72
CA PHE A 54 -5.07 0.78 -0.18
C PHE A 54 -6.41 0.74 0.56
N SER A 55 -6.58 -0.18 1.50
CA SER A 55 -7.89 -0.51 2.09
C SER A 55 -8.55 0.65 2.85
N LYS A 56 -7.75 1.57 3.41
CA LYS A 56 -8.28 2.74 4.12
C LYS A 56 -8.84 3.81 3.17
N PHE A 57 -8.41 3.81 1.91
CA PHE A 57 -8.68 4.92 0.98
C PHE A 57 -9.45 4.50 -0.27
N VAL A 58 -9.22 3.27 -0.77
CA VAL A 58 -9.86 2.68 -1.94
C VAL A 58 -11.05 1.85 -1.47
N ALA A 59 -12.25 2.38 -1.68
CA ALA A 59 -13.49 1.76 -1.23
C ALA A 59 -13.89 0.56 -2.13
N PRO A 60 -14.65 -0.41 -1.60
CA PRO A 60 -15.31 -1.41 -2.43
C PRO A 60 -16.11 -0.76 -3.57
N GLY A 61 -15.98 -1.29 -4.78
CA GLY A 61 -16.59 -0.71 -5.99
C GLY A 61 -15.80 0.43 -6.62
N ALA A 62 -14.65 0.83 -6.07
CA ALA A 62 -13.75 1.75 -6.74
C ALA A 62 -13.27 1.19 -8.08
N VAL A 63 -13.20 2.06 -9.08
CA VAL A 63 -12.66 1.71 -10.41
C VAL A 63 -11.25 2.27 -10.53
N ARG A 64 -10.31 1.44 -11.00
CA ARG A 64 -8.98 1.90 -11.35
C ARG A 64 -9.08 2.81 -12.59
N ILE A 65 -8.52 4.00 -12.52
CA ILE A 65 -8.49 4.96 -13.63
C ILE A 65 -7.08 5.03 -14.24
N GLU A 66 -6.98 5.56 -15.45
CA GLU A 66 -5.69 5.77 -16.10
C GLU A 66 -4.87 6.83 -15.35
N SER A 67 -3.58 6.56 -15.23
CA SER A 67 -2.55 7.53 -14.86
C SER A 67 -1.26 7.18 -15.58
N ASN A 68 -0.48 8.20 -15.92
CA ASN A 68 0.86 8.03 -16.47
C ASN A 68 1.81 7.36 -15.46
N GLN A 69 3.01 7.02 -15.90
CA GLN A 69 4.01 6.32 -15.09
C GLN A 69 5.35 7.06 -15.12
N PHE A 70 6.10 6.99 -14.02
CA PHE A 70 7.39 7.66 -13.84
C PHE A 70 8.49 6.68 -13.41
N ASP A 71 8.31 5.40 -13.73
CA ASP A 71 9.10 4.25 -13.24
C ASP A 71 10.62 4.43 -13.40
N ARG A 72 11.07 5.14 -14.45
CA ARG A 72 12.49 5.48 -14.68
C ARG A 72 13.13 6.27 -13.53
N ARG A 73 12.34 6.89 -12.65
CA ARG A 73 12.79 7.61 -11.45
C ARG A 73 12.53 6.84 -10.16
N GLY A 74 12.11 5.58 -10.24
CA GLY A 74 11.71 4.79 -9.08
C GLY A 74 10.35 5.18 -8.49
N ILE A 75 9.58 6.03 -9.17
CA ILE A 75 8.23 6.42 -8.77
C ILE A 75 7.21 5.56 -9.51
N TYR A 76 6.47 4.77 -8.74
CA TYR A 76 5.34 3.99 -9.19
C TYR A 76 4.06 4.55 -8.58
N ASP A 77 2.96 4.52 -9.30
CA ASP A 77 1.67 4.96 -8.78
C ASP A 77 0.55 4.03 -9.21
N VAL A 78 -0.64 4.19 -8.65
CA VAL A 78 -1.89 3.71 -9.25
C VAL A 78 -3.04 4.57 -8.76
N SER A 79 -3.96 4.91 -9.67
CA SER A 79 -5.06 5.83 -9.42
C SER A 79 -6.42 5.13 -9.46
N PHE A 80 -7.33 5.56 -8.60
CA PHE A 80 -8.70 5.03 -8.49
C PHE A 80 -9.72 6.17 -8.40
N LYS A 81 -10.95 5.89 -8.81
CA LYS A 81 -12.15 6.68 -8.50
C LYS A 81 -13.07 5.83 -7.63
N ASN A 82 -13.33 6.29 -6.42
CA ASN A 82 -14.30 5.68 -5.52
C ASN A 82 -15.75 5.92 -5.99
N PRO A 83 -16.72 5.13 -5.50
CA PRO A 83 -18.14 5.34 -5.80
C PRO A 83 -18.68 6.70 -5.36
N ASP A 84 -18.15 7.26 -4.25
CA ASP A 84 -18.47 8.60 -3.76
C ASP A 84 -17.93 9.74 -4.67
N GLY A 85 -17.21 9.39 -5.74
CA GLY A 85 -16.62 10.31 -6.69
C GLY A 85 -15.19 10.74 -6.36
N SER A 86 -14.72 10.52 -5.12
CA SER A 86 -13.36 10.86 -4.69
C SER A 86 -12.31 10.12 -5.52
N LYS A 87 -11.15 10.74 -5.68
CA LYS A 87 -9.98 10.15 -6.33
C LYS A 87 -8.97 9.74 -5.29
N VAL A 88 -8.30 8.63 -5.58
CA VAL A 88 -7.22 8.11 -4.74
C VAL A 88 -6.03 7.84 -5.62
N VAL A 89 -4.85 8.28 -5.19
CA VAL A 89 -3.58 7.90 -5.81
C VAL A 89 -2.69 7.32 -4.73
N VAL A 90 -2.27 6.07 -4.93
CA VAL A 90 -1.22 5.45 -4.12
C VAL A 90 0.08 5.58 -4.87
N VAL A 91 1.10 6.17 -4.25
CA VAL A 91 2.42 6.41 -4.85
C VAL A 91 3.47 5.71 -4.00
N LEU A 92 4.37 4.98 -4.66
CA LEU A 92 5.55 4.34 -4.08
C LEU A 92 6.80 4.98 -4.69
N ASN A 93 7.70 5.44 -3.83
CA ASN A 93 9.09 5.70 -4.20
C ASN A 93 9.94 4.51 -3.81
N ALA A 94 10.24 3.64 -4.78
CA ALA A 94 11.16 2.52 -4.60
C ALA A 94 12.64 2.93 -4.81
N GLY A 95 12.89 4.19 -5.16
CA GLY A 95 14.23 4.74 -5.30
C GLY A 95 14.90 5.03 -3.95
N HIS A 96 16.22 5.18 -3.99
CA HIS A 96 17.06 5.49 -2.82
C HIS A 96 17.25 7.01 -2.59
N ALA A 97 16.51 7.86 -3.31
CA ALA A 97 16.54 9.30 -3.16
C ALA A 97 15.13 9.89 -3.04
N SER A 98 14.99 10.97 -2.27
CA SER A 98 13.76 11.76 -2.22
C SER A 98 13.45 12.31 -3.60
N THR A 99 12.25 12.01 -4.11
CA THR A 99 11.90 12.32 -5.50
C THR A 99 10.63 13.16 -5.56
N PRO A 100 10.67 14.36 -6.17
CA PRO A 100 9.48 15.17 -6.38
C PRO A 100 8.63 14.62 -7.52
N PHE A 101 7.32 14.64 -7.34
CA PHE A 101 6.34 14.41 -8.39
C PHE A 101 5.18 15.40 -8.26
N LYS A 102 4.37 15.47 -9.31
CA LYS A 102 3.20 16.34 -9.37
C LYS A 102 1.96 15.52 -9.73
N ILE A 103 0.95 15.56 -8.87
CA ILE A 103 -0.39 15.03 -9.17
C ILE A 103 -1.16 16.12 -9.89
N ARG A 104 -1.79 15.79 -11.02
CA ARG A 104 -2.62 16.72 -11.81
C ARG A 104 -3.98 16.10 -12.07
N TRP A 105 -5.03 16.88 -11.89
CA TRP A 105 -6.40 16.47 -12.20
C TRP A 105 -7.25 17.70 -12.52
N ALA A 106 -7.97 17.68 -13.64
CA ALA A 106 -8.95 18.71 -14.02
C ALA A 106 -8.44 20.17 -13.85
N GLY A 107 -7.21 20.45 -14.31
CA GLY A 107 -6.59 21.78 -14.21
C GLY A 107 -5.99 22.13 -12.84
N GLN A 108 -6.22 21.31 -11.81
CA GLN A 108 -5.62 21.44 -10.49
C GLN A 108 -4.33 20.61 -10.37
N SER A 109 -3.45 20.99 -9.45
CA SER A 109 -2.25 20.20 -9.18
C SER A 109 -1.70 20.38 -7.77
N VAL A 110 -1.03 19.34 -7.27
CA VAL A 110 -0.20 19.38 -6.06
C VAL A 110 1.16 18.78 -6.37
N THR A 111 2.22 19.41 -5.87
CA THR A 111 3.59 18.87 -5.93
C THR A 111 3.93 18.28 -4.56
N TYR A 112 4.53 17.09 -4.54
CA TYR A 112 4.97 16.45 -3.33
C TYR A 112 6.34 15.81 -3.54
N THR A 113 7.21 15.92 -2.54
CA THR A 113 8.51 15.24 -2.51
C THR A 113 8.41 14.03 -1.61
N LEU A 114 8.42 12.84 -2.19
CA LEU A 114 8.30 11.58 -1.45
C LEU A 114 9.70 11.06 -1.10
N PRO A 115 9.99 10.83 0.20
CA PRO A 115 11.27 10.27 0.62
C PRO A 115 11.61 8.96 -0.08
N ALA A 116 12.90 8.61 -0.07
CA ALA A 116 13.37 7.30 -0.52
C ALA A 116 12.64 6.16 0.20
N LEU A 117 12.41 5.04 -0.49
CA LEU A 117 11.84 3.80 0.06
C LEU A 117 10.56 4.01 0.88
N SER A 118 9.66 4.85 0.38
CA SER A 118 8.43 5.23 1.10
C SER A 118 7.21 5.23 0.19
N ALA A 119 6.03 5.13 0.79
CA ALA A 119 4.75 5.23 0.09
C ALA A 119 3.90 6.34 0.69
N ALA A 120 3.05 6.94 -0.15
CA ALA A 120 2.05 7.92 0.27
C ALA A 120 0.74 7.68 -0.49
N THR A 121 -0.38 7.88 0.20
CA THR A 121 -1.72 7.82 -0.41
C THR A 121 -2.38 9.18 -0.31
N PHE A 122 -2.87 9.66 -1.43
CA PHE A 122 -3.57 10.94 -1.56
C PHE A 122 -5.03 10.66 -1.89
N LYS A 123 -5.95 11.33 -1.20
CA LYS A 123 -7.39 11.28 -1.48
C LYS A 123 -7.95 12.69 -1.57
N TRP A 124 -8.77 12.96 -2.57
CA TRP A 124 -9.51 14.23 -2.73
C TRP A 124 -10.85 14.02 -3.42
#